data_AF-A0A6N9D2N2-F1
#
_entry.id   AF-A0A6N9D2N2-F1
#
_cell.length_a   1.000
_cell.length_b   1.000
_cell.length_c   1.000
_cell.angle_alpha   90.00
_cell.angle_beta   90.00
_cell.angle_gamma   90.00
#
_symmetry.space_group_name_H-M   'P 1'
#
loop_
_entity.id
_entity.type
_entity.pdbx_description
1 polymer ?
#
loop_
_entity_poly.entity_id
_entity_poly.type
_entity_poly.pdbx_seq_one_letter_code
_entity_poly.pdbx_strand_id
1 'polypeptide(L)'
;MELKDRLVLQLTKNPGQKASELATKLRADRKEINRILVTELNDRFEQDNSYRWNLILPTSHDESMKSHSGISDTPLSRLCRYYLACLGQDDLEEVSTWARSRYDYDYVELNTVPLGEIDRLLQKPEVSSLLATTRGDHLTKILYLGYPVCIHTFTSRSGDLIYRLEPVLFLPVQFDQPRNRGNASLSIDYPMINTSVLKRYSNSDRESLMGELVQLEEELGYMNSNPEVPELDEVAHRLYSIRKEWPWRERCDGGLLRNIPLINELDEPGIYNRAVLMSAERRPYTEGLEIELQHLSNLKESAYSHSILGNLVNGNIPERESVTNELHPLLEVLPMNEEQRQAINRSLTEPLTIITGPPGTGKSQVVTNLLINAAWQGKKVLFASKNNKAVDVVEIRVNSLGSRPILMRMGSGEYYQKLCDHIQGLLSTTSDTEQIQEYESTLAKYQDSKRKMEEINSEFDRVIEMRNKVDKLEQSVEHLRDEFGPDITQHIRSNLNKNWREQFSTFYKALSQNDKSKQSLFGRLLWPFIRKSRFAKLENVFHSIQKGLSEIGLSSNINLTEDTKLDYYYDLANNINFRLCEVEKISDYFQALVDLQTAESFESINKKKRQLFD
;
A
#
# COMPACT_ATOMS: atom_id res chain seq x y z
N MET A 1 56.56 -30.74 -4.05
CA MET A 1 55.67 -30.32 -2.94
C MET A 1 54.27 -30.70 -3.36
N GLU A 2 53.61 -31.58 -2.63
CA GLU A 2 52.26 -32.05 -2.98
C GLU A 2 51.27 -30.87 -2.98
N LEU A 3 50.18 -30.99 -3.74
CA LEU A 3 49.17 -29.92 -3.85
C LEU A 3 48.63 -29.50 -2.47
N LYS A 4 48.48 -30.48 -1.57
CA LYS A 4 48.13 -30.30 -0.16
C LYS A 4 49.09 -29.37 0.59
N ASP A 5 50.39 -29.63 0.53
CA ASP A 5 51.39 -28.80 1.21
C ASP A 5 51.42 -27.38 0.64
N ARG A 6 51.22 -27.23 -0.67
CA ARG A 6 51.12 -25.92 -1.34
C ARG A 6 49.87 -25.15 -0.91
N LEU A 7 48.74 -25.83 -0.71
CA LEU A 7 47.50 -25.24 -0.18
C LEU A 7 47.68 -24.75 1.25
N VAL A 8 48.27 -25.58 2.12
CA VAL A 8 48.59 -25.20 3.51
C VAL A 8 49.48 -23.96 3.52
N LEU A 9 50.60 -23.98 2.79
CA LEU A 9 51.52 -22.85 2.73
C LEU A 9 50.84 -21.56 2.22
N GLN A 10 49.98 -21.68 1.22
CA GLN A 10 49.32 -20.54 0.60
C GLN A 10 48.24 -19.92 1.50
N LEU A 11 47.43 -20.74 2.16
CA LEU A 11 46.37 -20.28 3.08
C LEU A 11 46.93 -19.84 4.43
N THR A 12 48.05 -20.40 4.89
CA THR A 12 48.77 -19.90 6.07
C THR A 12 49.43 -18.55 5.81
N LYS A 13 49.91 -18.29 4.59
CA LYS A 13 50.52 -17.01 4.23
C LYS A 13 49.50 -15.93 3.90
N ASN A 14 48.38 -16.30 3.27
CA ASN A 14 47.31 -15.39 2.87
C ASN A 14 45.94 -16.06 3.14
N PRO A 15 45.37 -15.93 4.34
CA PRO A 15 44.01 -16.43 4.60
C PRO A 15 42.97 -15.62 3.80
N GLY A 16 41.74 -16.13 3.68
CA GLY A 16 40.62 -15.41 3.07
C GLY A 16 40.57 -15.50 1.54
N GLN A 17 41.13 -16.56 0.96
CA GLN A 17 41.12 -16.81 -0.49
C GLN A 17 40.02 -17.79 -0.89
N LYS A 18 39.41 -17.58 -2.05
CA LYS A 18 38.43 -18.51 -2.64
C LYS A 18 39.11 -19.69 -3.33
N ALA A 19 38.38 -20.79 -3.50
CA ALA A 19 38.85 -21.96 -4.23
C ALA A 19 39.25 -21.65 -5.69
N SER A 20 38.52 -20.76 -6.36
CA SER A 20 38.83 -20.29 -7.73
C SER A 20 40.13 -19.48 -7.80
N GLU A 21 40.41 -18.66 -6.78
CA GLU A 21 41.65 -17.90 -6.66
C GLU A 21 42.84 -18.82 -6.37
N LEU A 22 42.64 -19.83 -5.51
CA LEU A 22 43.63 -20.86 -5.20
C LEU A 22 43.94 -21.73 -6.43
N ALA A 23 42.91 -22.11 -7.22
CA ALA A 23 43.06 -22.86 -8.47
C ALA A 23 43.94 -22.11 -9.47
N THR A 24 43.65 -20.82 -9.64
CA THR A 24 44.41 -19.94 -10.54
C THR A 24 45.86 -19.77 -10.08
N LYS A 25 46.08 -19.53 -8.78
CA LYS A 25 47.44 -19.30 -8.22
C LYS A 25 48.27 -20.58 -8.16
N LEU A 26 47.65 -21.72 -7.86
CA LEU A 26 48.35 -22.99 -7.71
C LEU A 26 48.44 -23.79 -9.01
N ARG A 27 47.75 -23.34 -10.07
CA ARG A 27 47.60 -24.03 -11.36
C ARG A 27 47.11 -25.46 -11.16
N ALA A 28 46.06 -25.59 -10.36
CA ALA A 28 45.43 -26.86 -10.07
C ALA A 28 43.93 -26.74 -10.31
N ASP A 29 43.26 -27.87 -10.48
CA ASP A 29 41.83 -27.89 -10.67
C ASP A 29 41.10 -27.41 -9.41
N ARG A 30 40.07 -26.57 -9.59
CA ARG A 30 39.27 -26.03 -8.47
C ARG A 30 38.64 -27.16 -7.66
N LYS A 31 38.21 -28.25 -8.30
CA LYS A 31 37.58 -29.40 -7.62
C LYS A 31 38.59 -30.18 -6.80
N GLU A 32 39.81 -30.36 -7.32
CA GLU A 32 40.87 -31.01 -6.57
C GLU A 32 41.29 -30.21 -5.33
N ILE A 33 41.29 -28.87 -5.44
CA ILE A 33 41.53 -27.97 -4.31
C ILE A 33 40.40 -28.07 -3.28
N ASN A 34 39.14 -27.94 -3.71
CA ASN A 34 37.99 -28.08 -2.83
C ASN A 34 37.99 -29.45 -2.14
N ARG A 35 38.23 -30.54 -2.88
CA ARG A 35 38.34 -31.89 -2.33
C ARG A 35 39.40 -31.94 -1.23
N ILE A 36 40.62 -31.45 -1.45
CA ILE A 36 41.69 -31.52 -0.45
C ILE A 36 41.36 -30.66 0.78
N LEU A 37 40.84 -29.44 0.60
CA LEU A 37 40.46 -28.55 1.70
C LEU A 37 39.33 -29.15 2.54
N VAL A 38 38.33 -29.74 1.88
CA VAL A 38 37.15 -30.33 2.50
C VAL A 38 37.43 -31.69 3.14
N THR A 39 38.27 -32.53 2.54
CA THR A 39 38.46 -33.92 2.98
C THR A 39 39.67 -34.13 3.86
N GLU A 40 40.78 -33.44 3.57
CA GLU A 40 42.09 -33.72 4.15
C GLU A 40 42.65 -32.60 5.04
N LEU A 41 42.08 -31.39 4.98
CA LEU A 41 42.53 -30.20 5.72
C LEU A 41 41.39 -29.50 6.50
N ASN A 42 40.24 -30.18 6.66
CA ASN A 42 39.05 -29.65 7.32
C ASN A 42 39.18 -29.42 8.83
N ASP A 43 40.25 -29.95 9.43
CA ASP A 43 40.67 -29.75 10.81
C ASP A 43 41.52 -28.48 11.00
N ARG A 44 41.98 -27.87 9.90
CA ARG A 44 42.90 -26.72 9.91
C ARG A 44 42.31 -25.45 9.30
N PHE A 45 41.35 -25.58 8.39
CA PHE A 45 40.75 -24.45 7.67
C PHE A 45 39.23 -24.53 7.68
N GLU A 46 38.59 -23.36 7.81
CA GLU A 46 37.14 -23.18 7.73
C GLU A 46 36.77 -22.21 6.61
N GLN A 47 35.51 -22.26 6.15
CA GLN A 47 35.03 -21.43 5.06
C GLN A 47 34.03 -20.39 5.56
N ASP A 48 34.29 -19.11 5.33
CA ASP A 48 33.39 -18.00 5.70
C ASP A 48 32.19 -17.88 4.75
N ASN A 49 31.18 -17.06 5.09
CA ASN A 49 29.97 -16.82 4.28
C ASN A 49 30.23 -16.31 2.86
N SER A 50 31.41 -15.77 2.59
CA SER A 50 31.83 -15.34 1.25
C SER A 50 32.59 -16.43 0.47
N TYR A 51 32.55 -17.68 0.94
CA TYR A 51 33.22 -18.86 0.39
C TYR A 51 34.76 -18.78 0.41
N ARG A 52 35.32 -18.01 1.34
CA ARG A 52 36.78 -17.87 1.51
C ARG A 52 37.29 -18.80 2.59
N TRP A 53 38.43 -19.43 2.33
CA TRP A 53 39.07 -20.35 3.27
C TRP A 53 40.00 -19.59 4.23
N ASN A 54 39.77 -19.78 5.53
CA ASN A 54 40.48 -19.16 6.63
C ASN A 54 41.08 -20.21 7.57
N LEU A 55 42.15 -19.85 8.27
CA LEU A 55 42.72 -20.70 9.33
C LEU A 55 41.77 -20.77 10.51
N ILE A 56 41.53 -21.98 11.02
CA ILE A 56 40.78 -22.18 12.27
C ILE A 56 41.66 -21.65 13.40
N LEU A 57 41.35 -20.45 13.89
CA LEU A 57 41.98 -19.86 15.07
C LEU A 57 41.21 -20.30 16.33
N PRO A 58 41.89 -20.56 17.47
CA PRO A 58 41.19 -20.77 18.73
C PRO A 58 40.44 -19.48 19.08
N THR A 59 39.12 -19.60 19.18
CA THR A 59 38.11 -18.54 19.33
C THR A 59 38.54 -17.24 20.00
N SER A 60 38.28 -16.14 19.31
CA SER A 60 37.77 -14.92 19.95
C SER A 60 36.64 -14.38 19.06
N HIS A 61 35.42 -14.40 19.59
CA HIS A 61 34.34 -13.55 19.12
C HIS A 61 34.87 -12.12 19.02
N ASP A 62 34.81 -11.50 17.85
CA ASP A 62 34.58 -10.07 17.83
C ASP A 62 33.94 -9.57 16.54
N GLU A 63 33.06 -8.60 16.78
CA GLU A 63 32.22 -7.89 15.84
C GLU A 63 33.08 -7.00 14.92
N SER A 64 32.87 -7.06 13.61
CA SER A 64 33.11 -5.87 12.78
C SER A 64 32.17 -5.83 11.58
N MET A 65 31.37 -4.76 11.59
CA MET A 65 30.46 -4.30 10.57
C MET A 65 31.17 -3.77 9.30
N LYS A 66 30.44 -3.91 8.18
CA LYS A 66 30.32 -2.97 7.03
C LYS A 66 31.54 -2.71 6.13
N SER A 67 31.41 -3.05 4.84
CA SER A 67 30.94 -2.11 3.78
C SER A 67 31.29 -2.59 2.34
N HIS A 68 30.35 -2.34 1.42
CA HIS A 68 30.45 -2.24 -0.06
C HIS A 68 30.60 -3.54 -0.89
N SER A 69 29.96 -3.73 -2.05
CA SER A 69 28.97 -2.96 -2.85
C SER A 69 28.58 -3.79 -4.09
N GLY A 70 27.30 -3.80 -4.50
CA GLY A 70 26.91 -4.32 -5.83
C GLY A 70 25.41 -4.54 -6.10
N ILE A 71 24.57 -4.63 -5.07
CA ILE A 71 23.12 -4.80 -5.22
C ILE A 71 22.44 -3.48 -4.86
N SER A 72 21.45 -3.06 -5.64
CA SER A 72 20.69 -1.83 -5.36
C SER A 72 19.80 -2.05 -4.13
N ASP A 73 20.29 -1.68 -2.95
CA ASP A 73 19.52 -1.72 -1.70
C ASP A 73 18.52 -0.55 -1.65
N THR A 74 17.55 -0.59 -2.55
CA THR A 74 16.49 0.40 -2.61
C THR A 74 15.30 -0.02 -1.74
N PRO A 75 14.44 0.91 -1.29
CA PRO A 75 13.21 0.55 -0.60
C PRO A 75 12.31 -0.38 -1.44
N LEU A 76 12.29 -0.23 -2.77
CA LEU A 76 11.57 -1.14 -3.68
C LEU A 76 12.15 -2.56 -3.63
N SER A 77 13.47 -2.70 -3.68
CA SER A 77 14.14 -4.00 -3.61
C SER A 77 13.83 -4.74 -2.31
N ARG A 78 13.71 -4.02 -1.18
CA ARG A 78 13.36 -4.59 0.13
C ARG A 78 11.91 -5.06 0.15
N LEU A 79 11.00 -4.27 -0.42
CA LEU A 79 9.59 -4.63 -0.53
C LEU A 79 9.36 -5.84 -1.44
N CYS A 80 10.00 -5.88 -2.62
CA CYS A 80 9.92 -7.03 -3.53
C CYS A 80 10.50 -8.29 -2.89
N ARG A 81 11.64 -8.20 -2.19
CA ARG A 81 12.22 -9.33 -1.45
C ARG A 81 11.29 -9.83 -0.35
N TYR A 82 10.65 -8.94 0.40
CA TYR A 82 9.64 -9.33 1.38
C TYR A 82 8.47 -10.10 0.74
N TYR A 83 7.90 -9.60 -0.36
CA TYR A 83 6.80 -10.30 -1.03
C TYR A 83 7.22 -11.60 -1.70
N LEU A 84 8.43 -11.70 -2.25
CA LEU A 84 8.99 -12.96 -2.75
C LEU A 84 9.14 -13.97 -1.61
N ALA A 85 9.63 -13.54 -0.44
CA ALA A 85 9.70 -14.38 0.75
C ALA A 85 8.30 -14.80 1.26
N CYS A 86 7.30 -13.92 1.18
CA CYS A 86 5.91 -14.25 1.51
C CYS A 86 5.27 -15.22 0.50
N LEU A 87 5.55 -15.09 -0.80
CA LEU A 87 5.08 -16.05 -1.81
C LEU A 87 5.69 -17.44 -1.56
N GLY A 88 6.98 -17.52 -1.23
CA GLY A 88 7.59 -18.76 -0.76
C GLY A 88 7.03 -19.28 0.58
N GLN A 89 6.31 -18.44 1.33
CA GLN A 89 5.65 -18.77 2.59
C GLN A 89 4.28 -19.44 2.39
N ASP A 90 3.52 -18.99 1.39
CA ASP A 90 2.23 -19.55 0.98
C ASP A 90 2.39 -20.80 0.09
N ASP A 91 3.47 -20.86 -0.70
CA ASP A 91 3.90 -22.01 -1.50
C ASP A 91 5.18 -22.62 -0.92
N LEU A 92 5.09 -23.26 0.26
CA LEU A 92 6.19 -24.08 0.79
C LEU A 92 6.62 -25.11 -0.27
N GLU A 93 7.81 -24.95 -0.84
CA GLU A 93 8.34 -25.78 -1.91
C GLU A 93 8.71 -27.19 -1.38
N GLU A 94 7.69 -28.03 -1.24
CA GLU A 94 7.85 -29.42 -0.82
C GLU A 94 8.16 -30.31 -2.04
N VAL A 95 9.43 -30.42 -2.41
CA VAL A 95 9.87 -31.38 -3.42
C VAL A 95 10.01 -32.76 -2.78
N SER A 96 9.12 -33.71 -3.10
CA SER A 96 9.21 -35.07 -2.55
C SER A 96 8.68 -36.13 -3.50
N THR A 97 9.23 -37.34 -3.42
CA THR A 97 8.72 -38.53 -4.12
C THR A 97 8.86 -39.79 -3.27
N TRP A 98 8.32 -40.91 -3.74
CA TRP A 98 8.41 -42.21 -3.09
C TRP A 98 9.82 -42.79 -3.25
N ALA A 99 10.49 -43.12 -2.15
CA ALA A 99 11.79 -43.80 -2.21
C ALA A 99 11.63 -45.26 -2.67
N ARG A 100 10.50 -45.88 -2.32
CA ARG A 100 10.11 -47.25 -2.69
C ARG A 100 8.78 -47.22 -3.45
N SER A 101 8.77 -47.73 -4.68
CA SER A 101 7.58 -47.86 -5.52
C SER A 101 7.46 -49.30 -6.04
N ARG A 102 6.23 -49.76 -6.29
CA ARG A 102 5.95 -51.03 -7.01
C ARG A 102 5.91 -50.85 -8.53
N TYR A 103 6.06 -49.61 -8.99
CA TYR A 103 6.07 -49.18 -10.38
C TYR A 103 7.40 -48.45 -10.67
N ASP A 104 7.51 -47.80 -11.84
CA ASP A 104 8.67 -46.96 -12.16
C ASP A 104 8.87 -45.84 -11.11
N TYR A 105 10.13 -45.46 -10.92
CA TYR A 105 10.52 -44.41 -9.97
C TYR A 105 10.44 -43.03 -10.63
N ASP A 106 9.91 -42.04 -9.90
CA ASP A 106 9.95 -40.63 -10.32
C ASP A 106 11.31 -39.97 -10.02
N TYR A 107 12.37 -40.77 -9.87
CA TYR A 107 13.74 -40.30 -9.68
C TYR A 107 14.77 -41.26 -10.29
N VAL A 108 15.96 -40.73 -10.56
CA VAL A 108 17.15 -41.47 -10.99
C VAL A 108 18.33 -41.08 -10.10
N GLU A 109 19.04 -42.08 -9.57
CA GLU A 109 20.26 -41.89 -8.79
C GLU A 109 21.43 -41.49 -9.69
N LEU A 110 22.20 -40.50 -9.25
CA LEU A 110 23.31 -39.96 -10.00
C LEU A 110 24.63 -40.38 -9.38
N ASN A 111 25.58 -40.79 -10.22
CA ASN A 111 26.92 -41.17 -9.78
C ASN A 111 27.81 -39.97 -9.42
N THR A 112 27.46 -38.77 -9.87
CA THR A 112 28.17 -37.51 -9.61
C THR A 112 27.18 -36.35 -9.60
N VAL A 113 27.44 -35.29 -8.82
CA VAL A 113 26.69 -34.03 -8.93
C VAL A 113 27.09 -33.34 -10.25
N PRO A 114 26.15 -33.04 -11.18
CA PRO A 114 26.50 -32.45 -12.47
C PRO A 114 26.83 -30.96 -12.31
N LEU A 115 28.07 -30.60 -12.65
CA LEU A 115 28.65 -29.26 -12.49
C LEU A 115 28.48 -28.46 -13.80
N GLY A 116 27.23 -28.14 -14.14
CA GLY A 116 26.85 -27.37 -15.33
C GLY A 116 26.67 -28.16 -16.63
N GLU A 117 26.97 -29.47 -16.66
CA GLU A 117 26.78 -30.34 -17.84
C GLU A 117 25.52 -31.22 -17.75
N ILE A 118 24.37 -30.63 -17.41
CA ILE A 118 23.15 -31.41 -17.23
C ILE A 118 22.68 -32.08 -18.54
N ASP A 119 22.97 -31.47 -19.69
CA ASP A 119 22.69 -32.02 -21.02
C ASP A 119 23.23 -33.44 -21.25
N ARG A 120 24.47 -33.69 -20.85
CA ARG A 120 25.10 -35.02 -21.01
C ARG A 120 24.42 -36.06 -20.13
N LEU A 121 23.93 -35.64 -18.97
CA LEU A 121 23.24 -36.49 -18.03
C LEU A 121 21.83 -36.85 -18.53
N LEU A 122 21.12 -35.89 -19.12
CA LEU A 122 19.78 -36.10 -19.69
C LEU A 122 19.76 -37.02 -20.92
N GLN A 123 20.91 -37.21 -21.59
CA GLN A 123 21.05 -38.13 -22.73
C GLN A 123 21.24 -39.60 -22.31
N LYS A 124 21.43 -39.88 -21.01
CA LYS A 124 21.59 -41.25 -20.53
C LYS A 124 20.29 -42.05 -20.66
N PRO A 125 20.35 -43.34 -21.03
CA PRO A 125 19.16 -44.18 -21.21
C PRO A 125 18.33 -44.32 -19.94
N GLU A 126 18.97 -44.30 -18.76
CA GLU A 126 18.33 -44.40 -17.44
C GLU A 126 17.42 -43.19 -17.14
N VAL A 127 17.69 -42.03 -17.75
CA VAL A 127 16.94 -40.78 -17.53
C VAL A 127 15.77 -40.63 -18.53
N SER A 128 15.76 -41.45 -19.59
CA SER A 128 14.79 -41.34 -20.68
C SER A 128 13.34 -41.62 -20.27
N SER A 129 13.12 -42.54 -19.32
CA SER A 129 11.81 -42.86 -18.77
C SER A 129 11.26 -41.70 -17.93
N LEU A 130 12.09 -41.11 -17.06
CA LEU A 130 11.74 -39.95 -16.25
C LEU A 130 11.40 -38.73 -17.12
N LEU A 131 12.18 -38.49 -18.19
CA LEU A 131 11.88 -37.42 -19.14
C LEU A 131 10.57 -37.67 -19.91
N ALA A 132 10.23 -38.92 -20.22
CA ALA A 132 8.97 -39.24 -20.90
C ALA A 132 7.75 -38.99 -20.00
N THR A 133 7.84 -39.29 -18.70
CA THR A 133 6.75 -39.06 -17.74
C THR A 133 6.58 -37.57 -17.41
N THR A 134 7.68 -36.82 -17.24
CA THR A 134 7.62 -35.36 -17.08
C THR A 134 7.08 -34.67 -18.34
N ARG A 135 7.32 -35.23 -19.54
CA ARG A 135 6.85 -34.66 -20.82
C ARG A 135 5.37 -34.84 -21.14
N GLY A 136 4.75 -35.90 -20.63
CA GLY A 136 3.33 -36.16 -20.83
C GLY A 136 2.41 -35.23 -20.02
N ASP A 137 2.91 -34.67 -18.92
CA ASP A 137 2.13 -33.94 -17.90
C ASP A 137 2.77 -32.56 -17.60
N HIS A 138 3.20 -31.85 -18.67
CA HIS A 138 3.93 -30.58 -18.62
C HIS A 138 3.25 -29.45 -17.85
N LEU A 139 1.95 -29.55 -17.57
CA LEU A 139 1.21 -28.53 -16.83
C LEU A 139 1.41 -28.64 -15.31
N THR A 140 1.88 -29.79 -14.80
CA THR A 140 1.92 -30.06 -13.37
C THR A 140 3.26 -30.54 -12.86
N LYS A 141 4.16 -31.12 -13.69
CA LYS A 141 5.44 -31.70 -13.23
C LYS A 141 6.68 -30.97 -13.75
N ILE A 142 7.64 -30.73 -12.85
CA ILE A 142 8.98 -30.18 -13.13
C ILE A 142 10.06 -31.20 -12.76
N LEU A 143 11.17 -31.14 -13.50
CA LEU A 143 12.38 -31.91 -13.23
C LEU A 143 13.33 -31.09 -12.33
N TYR A 144 13.78 -31.68 -11.24
CA TYR A 144 14.70 -31.09 -10.27
C TYR A 144 15.97 -31.94 -10.16
N LEU A 145 17.11 -31.27 -10.07
CA LEU A 145 18.35 -31.84 -9.56
C LEU A 145 18.37 -31.65 -8.05
N GLY A 146 18.54 -32.73 -7.28
CA GLY A 146 18.52 -32.71 -5.83
C GLY A 146 19.77 -33.32 -5.19
N TYR A 147 20.33 -32.66 -4.18
CA TYR A 147 21.51 -33.12 -3.43
C TYR A 147 21.68 -32.32 -2.12
N PRO A 148 22.11 -32.93 -1.00
CA PRO A 148 22.03 -34.36 -0.67
C PRO A 148 20.57 -34.80 -0.55
N VAL A 149 20.30 -36.08 -0.31
CA VAL A 149 18.92 -36.57 -0.14
C VAL A 149 18.62 -36.99 1.27
N CYS A 150 17.42 -36.70 1.72
CA CYS A 150 16.83 -37.12 2.97
C CYS A 150 15.86 -38.28 2.71
N ILE A 151 16.00 -39.35 3.47
CA ILE A 151 15.01 -40.43 3.57
C ILE A 151 14.28 -40.26 4.89
N HIS A 152 12.95 -40.18 4.81
CA HIS A 152 12.11 -40.17 5.99
C HIS A 152 11.01 -41.22 5.88
N THR A 153 10.54 -41.69 7.03
CA THR A 153 9.50 -42.72 7.10
C THR A 153 8.27 -42.21 7.83
N PHE A 154 7.11 -42.71 7.41
CA PHE A 154 5.87 -42.54 8.15
C PHE A 154 4.99 -43.78 8.01
N THR A 155 4.14 -43.99 9.00
CA THR A 155 3.21 -45.13 9.00
C THR A 155 1.95 -44.75 8.26
N SER A 156 1.59 -45.53 7.25
CA SER A 156 0.31 -45.40 6.55
C SER A 156 -0.87 -45.73 7.46
N ARG A 157 -2.09 -45.39 7.01
CA ARG A 157 -3.33 -45.76 7.73
C ARG A 157 -3.53 -47.28 7.86
N SER A 158 -2.90 -48.08 6.99
CA SER A 158 -2.94 -49.55 7.05
C SER A 158 -1.85 -50.17 7.94
N GLY A 159 -0.97 -49.36 8.53
CA GLY A 159 0.13 -49.83 9.39
C GLY A 159 1.44 -50.10 8.64
N ASP A 160 1.45 -49.99 7.30
CA ASP A 160 2.65 -50.18 6.49
C ASP A 160 3.60 -48.98 6.60
N LEU A 161 4.90 -49.24 6.70
CA LEU A 161 5.95 -48.22 6.67
C LEU A 161 6.17 -47.72 5.24
N ILE A 162 6.02 -46.41 5.05
CA ILE A 162 6.27 -45.71 3.80
C ILE A 162 7.60 -44.98 3.89
N TYR A 163 8.38 -45.02 2.80
CA TYR A 163 9.65 -44.32 2.66
C TYR A 163 9.51 -43.20 1.62
N ARG A 164 9.83 -41.98 2.03
CA ARG A 164 9.84 -40.79 1.16
C ARG A 164 11.26 -40.30 0.96
N LEU A 165 11.50 -39.88 -0.27
CA LEU A 165 12.74 -39.29 -0.75
C LEU A 165 12.52 -37.79 -0.97
N GLU A 166 13.35 -36.98 -0.32
CA GLU A 166 13.33 -35.52 -0.42
C GLU A 166 14.75 -35.01 -0.61
N PRO A 167 15.03 -34.17 -1.63
CA PRO A 167 16.32 -33.50 -1.71
C PRO A 167 16.39 -32.44 -0.60
N VAL A 168 17.54 -32.29 0.03
CA VAL A 168 17.76 -31.24 1.03
C VAL A 168 17.94 -29.89 0.34
N LEU A 169 18.75 -29.87 -0.73
CA LEU A 169 18.85 -28.75 -1.66
C LEU A 169 18.44 -29.21 -3.05
N PHE A 170 17.79 -28.35 -3.82
CA PHE A 170 17.40 -28.66 -5.19
C PHE A 170 17.51 -27.47 -6.14
N LEU A 171 17.64 -27.78 -7.43
CA LEU A 171 17.67 -26.82 -8.53
C LEU A 171 16.72 -27.29 -9.64
N PRO A 172 15.80 -26.44 -10.13
CA PRO A 172 14.96 -26.80 -11.25
C PRO A 172 15.81 -26.89 -12.54
N VAL A 173 15.48 -27.88 -13.37
CA VAL A 173 16.07 -28.05 -14.70
C VAL A 173 15.22 -27.27 -15.70
N GLN A 174 15.82 -26.28 -16.34
CA GLN A 174 15.20 -25.46 -17.38
C GLN A 174 15.52 -26.01 -18.76
N PHE A 175 14.57 -25.92 -19.68
CA PHE A 175 14.74 -26.34 -21.08
C PHE A 175 14.57 -25.14 -22.00
N ASP A 176 15.53 -24.90 -22.89
CA ASP A 176 15.51 -23.76 -23.83
C ASP A 176 14.30 -23.74 -24.77
N GLN A 177 13.68 -24.90 -25.02
CA GLN A 177 12.50 -25.01 -25.87
C GLN A 177 11.45 -25.97 -25.28
N PRO A 178 10.17 -25.57 -25.23
CA PRO A 178 9.10 -26.36 -24.59
C PRO A 178 8.66 -27.62 -25.36
N ARG A 179 9.18 -27.89 -26.57
CA ARG A 179 8.69 -28.98 -27.43
C ARG A 179 9.72 -29.96 -28.00
N ASN A 180 11.02 -29.78 -27.80
CA ASN A 180 12.01 -30.79 -28.20
C ASN A 180 13.41 -30.50 -27.65
N ARG A 181 14.27 -31.54 -27.66
CA ARG A 181 15.73 -31.64 -27.45
C ARG A 181 16.57 -30.33 -27.50
N GLY A 182 16.20 -29.30 -26.75
CA GLY A 182 17.01 -28.11 -26.51
C GLY A 182 18.10 -28.43 -25.50
N ASN A 183 19.06 -27.51 -25.37
CA ASN A 183 19.97 -27.57 -24.24
C ASN A 183 19.15 -27.34 -22.97
N ALA A 184 19.46 -28.13 -21.96
CA ALA A 184 18.96 -27.98 -20.61
C ALA A 184 20.03 -27.29 -19.79
N SER A 185 19.60 -26.32 -19.01
CA SER A 185 20.45 -25.65 -18.03
C SER A 185 19.85 -25.84 -16.65
N LEU A 186 20.71 -25.83 -15.64
CA LEU A 186 20.25 -25.58 -14.28
C LEU A 186 19.83 -24.11 -14.17
N SER A 187 18.89 -23.80 -13.28
CA SER A 187 18.58 -22.40 -13.00
C SER A 187 19.86 -21.65 -12.61
N ILE A 188 19.92 -20.36 -12.99
CA ILE A 188 21.03 -19.47 -12.64
C ILE A 188 20.89 -18.99 -11.17
N ASP A 189 19.81 -19.39 -10.49
CA ASP A 189 19.53 -19.03 -9.09
C ASP A 189 20.32 -19.90 -8.09
N TYR A 190 20.34 -19.45 -6.83
CA TYR A 190 20.91 -20.22 -5.72
C TYR A 190 20.18 -21.57 -5.54
N PRO A 191 20.88 -22.63 -5.10
CA PRO A 191 20.23 -23.88 -4.71
C PRO A 191 19.12 -23.66 -3.67
N MET A 192 17.93 -24.16 -3.95
CA MET A 192 16.77 -23.96 -3.08
C MET A 192 16.79 -24.96 -1.93
N ILE A 193 16.38 -24.55 -0.73
CA ILE A 193 16.29 -25.43 0.44
C ILE A 193 14.90 -26.04 0.50
N ASN A 194 14.82 -27.37 0.63
CA ASN A 194 13.55 -28.04 0.80
C ASN A 194 12.97 -27.82 2.19
N THR A 195 11.89 -27.03 2.24
CA THR A 195 11.27 -26.61 3.49
C THR A 195 10.70 -27.78 4.30
N SER A 196 10.36 -28.91 3.66
CA SER A 196 9.89 -30.10 4.38
C SER A 196 11.00 -30.75 5.23
N VAL A 197 12.23 -30.72 4.73
CA VAL A 197 13.42 -31.22 5.43
C VAL A 197 13.78 -30.26 6.57
N LEU A 198 13.80 -28.95 6.29
CA LEU A 198 14.09 -27.92 7.29
C LEU A 198 13.12 -28.04 8.47
N LYS A 199 11.81 -28.04 8.20
CA LYS A 199 10.76 -28.18 9.21
C LYS A 199 10.90 -29.43 10.06
N ARG A 200 11.37 -30.54 9.48
CA ARG A 200 11.52 -31.81 10.19
C ARG A 200 12.67 -31.78 11.20
N TYR A 201 13.76 -31.12 10.86
CA TYR A 201 15.00 -31.18 11.64
C TYR A 201 15.25 -29.95 12.49
N SER A 202 14.44 -28.91 12.33
CA SER A 202 14.59 -27.69 13.11
C SER A 202 13.73 -27.56 14.35
N ASN A 203 12.77 -28.47 14.57
CA ASN A 203 11.77 -28.37 15.65
C ASN A 203 11.02 -27.02 15.68
N SER A 204 10.97 -26.29 14.57
CA SER A 204 10.30 -24.98 14.47
C SER A 204 8.83 -25.13 14.12
N ASP A 205 7.94 -24.41 14.83
CA ASP A 205 6.54 -24.24 14.45
C ASP A 205 6.43 -23.47 13.12
N ARG A 206 5.30 -23.60 12.41
CA ARG A 206 5.09 -23.01 11.07
C ARG A 206 5.41 -21.51 11.00
N GLU A 207 5.13 -20.76 12.06
CA GLU A 207 5.38 -19.30 12.13
C GLU A 207 6.88 -18.97 12.31
N SER A 208 7.69 -19.89 12.86
CA SER A 208 9.13 -19.71 13.11
C SER A 208 10.01 -20.22 11.96
N LEU A 209 9.48 -21.05 11.06
CA LEU A 209 10.24 -21.66 9.96
C LEU A 209 10.90 -20.64 9.03
N MET A 210 10.30 -19.48 8.87
CA MET A 210 10.76 -18.48 7.90
C MET A 210 11.90 -17.63 8.45
N GLY A 211 11.86 -17.30 9.74
CA GLY A 211 13.00 -16.69 10.41
C GLY A 211 14.21 -17.62 10.36
N GLU A 212 13.97 -18.92 10.54
CA GLU A 212 15.02 -19.93 10.43
C GLU A 212 15.53 -20.12 8.99
N LEU A 213 14.64 -20.13 7.99
CA LEU A 213 15.03 -20.22 6.58
C LEU A 213 15.92 -19.04 6.19
N VAL A 214 15.51 -17.81 6.53
CA VAL A 214 16.30 -16.60 6.27
C VAL A 214 17.65 -16.65 6.97
N GLN A 215 17.68 -17.09 8.24
CA GLN A 215 18.92 -17.27 8.98
C GLN A 215 19.83 -18.32 8.32
N LEU A 216 19.25 -19.44 7.87
CA LEU A 216 19.98 -20.50 7.19
C LEU A 216 20.54 -20.02 5.84
N GLU A 217 19.76 -19.27 5.05
CA GLU A 217 20.21 -18.68 3.79
C GLU A 217 21.33 -17.65 3.99
N GLU A 218 21.26 -16.86 5.06
CA GLU A 218 22.35 -15.95 5.47
C GLU A 218 23.61 -16.72 5.86
N GLU A 219 23.48 -17.76 6.69
CA GLU A 219 24.59 -18.65 7.09
C GLU A 219 25.19 -19.42 5.91
N LEU A 220 24.38 -19.77 4.90
CA LEU A 220 24.79 -20.38 3.64
C LEU A 220 25.45 -19.36 2.69
N GLY A 221 25.29 -18.06 2.95
CA GLY A 221 25.91 -17.00 2.18
C GLY A 221 25.14 -16.57 0.94
N TYR A 222 23.84 -16.88 0.85
CA TYR A 222 22.97 -16.46 -0.26
C TYR A 222 22.77 -14.95 -0.28
N MET A 223 22.90 -14.30 0.88
CA MET A 223 22.76 -12.86 1.07
C MET A 223 24.05 -12.08 0.74
N ASN A 224 25.14 -12.76 0.37
CA ASN A 224 26.41 -12.12 0.03
C ASN A 224 26.41 -11.67 -1.43
N SER A 225 26.98 -10.49 -1.70
CA SER A 225 27.08 -9.88 -3.05
C SER A 225 28.14 -10.58 -3.92
N ASN A 226 28.07 -11.89 -4.07
CA ASN A 226 28.95 -12.64 -4.94
C ASN A 226 28.42 -12.63 -6.38
N PRO A 227 29.23 -12.32 -7.40
CA PRO A 227 28.82 -12.39 -8.79
C PRO A 227 28.73 -13.83 -9.33
N GLU A 228 29.18 -14.82 -8.54
CA GLU A 228 29.23 -16.23 -8.93
C GLU A 228 28.36 -17.02 -7.95
N VAL A 229 27.30 -17.64 -8.49
CA VAL A 229 26.39 -18.49 -7.72
C VAL A 229 27.14 -19.77 -7.33
N PRO A 230 27.16 -20.14 -6.04
CA PRO A 230 27.87 -21.32 -5.58
C PRO A 230 27.24 -22.58 -6.15
N GLU A 231 28.08 -23.56 -6.50
CA GLU A 231 27.60 -24.84 -7.02
C GLU A 231 26.89 -25.64 -5.92
N LEU A 232 25.98 -26.55 -6.33
CA LEU A 232 25.13 -27.33 -5.43
C LEU A 232 25.93 -28.13 -4.39
N ASP A 233 27.11 -28.63 -4.76
CA ASP A 233 28.02 -29.37 -3.87
C ASP A 233 28.73 -28.46 -2.85
N GLU A 234 29.11 -27.25 -3.24
CA GLU A 234 29.71 -26.24 -2.35
C GLU A 234 28.70 -25.82 -1.26
N VAL A 235 27.44 -25.56 -1.66
CA VAL A 235 26.37 -25.24 -0.70
C VAL A 235 26.09 -26.42 0.23
N ALA A 236 25.98 -27.63 -0.31
CA ALA A 236 25.71 -28.83 0.49
C ALA A 236 26.81 -29.11 1.53
N HIS A 237 28.08 -28.92 1.15
CA HIS A 237 29.19 -29.09 2.07
C HIS A 237 29.15 -28.06 3.21
N ARG A 238 28.81 -26.81 2.88
CA ARG A 238 28.63 -25.76 3.86
C ARG A 238 27.47 -26.08 4.81
N LEU A 239 26.32 -26.51 4.26
CA LEU A 239 25.15 -26.94 5.03
C LEU A 239 25.52 -28.02 6.06
N TYR A 240 26.28 -29.04 5.63
CA TYR A 240 26.82 -30.07 6.52
C TYR A 240 27.67 -29.51 7.67
N SER A 241 28.42 -28.43 7.41
CA SER A 241 29.30 -27.81 8.40
C SER A 241 28.54 -26.92 9.40
N ILE A 242 27.49 -26.22 8.96
CA ILE A 242 26.67 -25.32 9.81
C ILE A 242 25.54 -26.06 10.55
N ARG A 243 25.11 -27.23 10.08
CA ARG A 243 24.06 -28.06 10.66
C ARG A 243 24.58 -29.47 11.00
N LYS A 244 25.63 -29.56 11.81
CA LYS A 244 26.24 -30.86 12.20
C LYS A 244 25.30 -31.74 13.02
N GLU A 245 24.31 -31.13 13.67
CA GLU A 245 23.30 -31.75 14.51
C GLU A 245 22.19 -32.46 13.72
N TRP A 246 22.06 -32.20 12.42
CA TRP A 246 21.10 -32.91 11.57
C TRP A 246 21.46 -34.41 11.44
N PRO A 247 20.50 -35.30 11.13
CA PRO A 247 20.73 -36.75 11.13
C PRO A 247 21.47 -37.22 9.87
N TRP A 248 22.72 -36.80 9.71
CA TRP A 248 23.61 -37.21 8.64
C TRP A 248 24.06 -38.66 8.81
N ARG A 249 23.71 -39.52 7.85
CA ARG A 249 24.14 -40.93 7.79
C ARG A 249 25.42 -41.11 6.98
N GLU A 250 25.68 -40.17 6.08
CA GLU A 250 26.86 -40.14 5.25
C GLU A 250 27.45 -38.74 5.26
N ARG A 251 28.79 -38.66 5.14
CA ARG A 251 29.48 -37.39 5.00
C ARG A 251 29.13 -36.77 3.65
N CYS A 252 28.72 -35.51 3.65
CA CYS A 252 28.41 -34.77 2.44
C CYS A 252 29.69 -34.41 1.68
N ASP A 253 29.87 -35.03 0.51
CA ASP A 253 30.97 -34.83 -0.42
C ASP A 253 30.49 -35.07 -1.86
N GLY A 254 30.31 -34.00 -2.63
CA GLY A 254 29.80 -34.05 -4.01
C GLY A 254 30.75 -34.74 -5.00
N GLY A 255 32.03 -34.87 -4.64
CA GLY A 255 33.03 -35.58 -5.45
C GLY A 255 33.06 -37.09 -5.21
N LEU A 256 32.43 -37.58 -4.15
CA LEU A 256 32.42 -38.98 -3.74
C LEU A 256 31.02 -39.45 -3.32
N LEU A 257 30.07 -39.36 -4.26
CA LEU A 257 28.75 -39.95 -4.06
C LEU A 257 28.88 -41.46 -3.89
N ARG A 258 28.17 -42.03 -2.90
CA ARG A 258 28.02 -43.50 -2.82
C ARG A 258 26.74 -43.86 -3.56
N ASN A 259 26.67 -45.03 -4.17
CA ASN A 259 25.46 -45.51 -4.87
C ASN A 259 25.11 -46.95 -4.48
N ILE A 260 25.76 -47.46 -3.42
CA ILE A 260 25.55 -48.81 -2.89
C ILE A 260 25.50 -48.69 -1.35
N PRO A 261 24.42 -49.18 -0.69
CA PRO A 261 23.18 -49.68 -1.32
C PRO A 261 22.40 -48.58 -2.05
N LEU A 262 21.49 -48.98 -2.94
CA LEU A 262 20.60 -48.07 -3.67
C LEU A 262 19.63 -47.35 -2.71
N ILE A 263 19.08 -46.21 -3.11
CA ILE A 263 18.14 -45.43 -2.28
C ILE A 263 16.91 -46.25 -1.87
N ASN A 264 16.40 -47.08 -2.78
CA ASN A 264 15.24 -47.94 -2.51
C ASN A 264 15.53 -49.04 -1.47
N GLU A 265 16.79 -49.37 -1.20
CA GLU A 265 17.26 -50.39 -0.25
C GLU A 265 17.63 -49.80 1.12
N LEU A 266 17.66 -48.47 1.27
CA LEU A 266 17.99 -47.81 2.53
C LEU A 266 16.81 -47.89 3.52
N ASP A 267 17.02 -48.53 4.67
CA ASP A 267 16.00 -48.71 5.71
C ASP A 267 16.03 -47.64 6.82
N GLU A 268 17.16 -46.97 7.03
CA GLU A 268 17.29 -45.98 8.10
C GLU A 268 16.93 -44.57 7.64
N PRO A 269 16.10 -43.81 8.38
CA PRO A 269 15.85 -42.41 8.08
C PRO A 269 17.08 -41.55 8.39
N GLY A 270 17.27 -40.50 7.59
CA GLY A 270 18.37 -39.55 7.71
C GLY A 270 18.82 -39.00 6.36
N ILE A 271 19.89 -38.20 6.39
CA ILE A 271 20.44 -37.53 5.22
C ILE A 271 21.65 -38.31 4.68
N TYR A 272 21.63 -38.59 3.38
CA TYR A 272 22.59 -39.43 2.66
C TYR A 272 23.30 -38.62 1.57
N ASN A 273 24.57 -38.95 1.32
CA ASN A 273 25.41 -38.37 0.29
C ASN A 273 25.09 -39.00 -1.07
N ARG A 274 23.85 -38.79 -1.53
CA ARG A 274 23.33 -39.22 -2.83
C ARG A 274 22.82 -38.00 -3.57
N ALA A 275 22.96 -37.98 -4.88
CA ALA A 275 22.33 -37.00 -5.76
C ALA A 275 21.28 -37.68 -6.62
N VAL A 276 20.19 -37.00 -6.89
CA VAL A 276 19.08 -37.52 -7.68
C VAL A 276 18.61 -36.51 -8.70
N LEU A 277 18.16 -37.01 -9.84
CA LEU A 277 17.29 -36.26 -10.74
C LEU A 277 15.87 -36.74 -10.51
N MET A 278 14.92 -35.84 -10.23
CA MET A 278 13.57 -36.23 -9.84
C MET A 278 12.48 -35.37 -10.47
N SER A 279 11.33 -35.97 -10.74
CA SER A 279 10.15 -35.26 -11.22
C SER A 279 9.20 -35.02 -10.04
N ALA A 280 8.82 -33.76 -9.78
CA ALA A 280 7.87 -33.40 -8.74
C ALA A 280 6.83 -32.39 -9.24
N GLU A 281 5.68 -32.32 -8.58
CA GLU A 281 4.60 -31.40 -8.98
C GLU A 281 4.95 -29.94 -8.66
N ARG A 282 4.72 -29.01 -9.61
CA ARG A 282 4.82 -27.56 -9.41
C ARG A 282 3.42 -26.98 -9.21
N ARG A 283 3.24 -26.08 -8.24
CA ARG A 283 2.00 -25.31 -8.11
C ARG A 283 2.05 -24.10 -9.06
N PRO A 284 1.11 -23.94 -10.01
CA PRO A 284 1.26 -23.05 -11.16
C PRO A 284 0.82 -21.58 -10.95
N TYR A 285 0.51 -21.12 -9.74
CA TYR A 285 -0.22 -19.86 -9.56
C TYR A 285 0.63 -18.57 -9.45
N THR A 286 1.96 -18.65 -9.31
CA THR A 286 2.83 -17.50 -8.96
C THR A 286 3.98 -17.18 -9.93
N GLU A 287 4.30 -18.04 -10.89
CA GLU A 287 5.51 -17.92 -11.75
C GLU A 287 5.69 -16.54 -12.40
N GLY A 288 4.63 -15.99 -13.02
CA GLY A 288 4.71 -14.66 -13.65
C GLY A 288 4.93 -13.54 -12.64
N LEU A 289 4.33 -13.65 -11.45
CA LEU A 289 4.47 -12.65 -10.40
C LEU A 289 5.86 -12.69 -9.76
N GLU A 290 6.44 -13.88 -9.57
CA GLU A 290 7.80 -14.05 -9.08
C GLU A 290 8.82 -13.42 -10.03
N ILE A 291 8.71 -13.72 -11.34
CA ILE A 291 9.59 -13.13 -12.37
C ILE A 291 9.44 -11.61 -12.40
N GLU A 292 8.21 -11.08 -12.33
CA GLU A 292 7.95 -9.64 -12.28
C GLU A 292 8.57 -8.98 -11.03
N LEU A 293 8.40 -9.59 -9.85
CA LEU A 293 8.96 -9.09 -8.59
C LEU A 293 10.48 -9.16 -8.56
N GLN A 294 11.09 -10.20 -9.10
CA GLN A 294 12.54 -10.32 -9.27
C GLN A 294 13.09 -9.28 -10.25
N HIS A 295 12.36 -8.99 -11.33
CA HIS A 295 12.76 -7.92 -12.25
C HIS A 295 12.67 -6.55 -11.55
N LEU A 296 11.59 -6.28 -10.82
CA LEU A 296 11.41 -5.04 -10.06
C LEU A 296 12.46 -4.87 -8.95
N SER A 297 12.87 -5.95 -8.29
CA SER A 297 13.86 -5.89 -7.20
C SER A 297 15.25 -5.45 -7.68
N ASN A 298 15.56 -5.73 -8.95
CA ASN A 298 16.82 -5.38 -9.61
C ASN A 298 16.82 -3.98 -10.25
N LEU A 299 15.69 -3.26 -10.22
CA LEU A 299 15.63 -1.90 -10.76
C LEU A 299 16.40 -0.92 -9.89
N LYS A 300 17.27 -0.13 -10.54
CA LYS A 300 17.92 1.02 -9.91
C LYS A 300 16.89 2.10 -9.59
N GLU A 301 17.10 2.85 -8.50
CA GLU A 301 16.17 3.89 -8.05
C GLU A 301 15.86 4.93 -9.14
N SER A 302 16.85 5.33 -9.93
CA SER A 302 16.68 6.27 -11.04
C SER A 302 15.69 5.81 -12.11
N ALA A 303 15.40 4.50 -12.20
CA ALA A 303 14.46 3.96 -13.18
C ALA A 303 12.99 4.21 -12.77
N TYR A 304 12.71 4.33 -11.47
CA TYR A 304 11.34 4.41 -10.95
C TYR A 304 11.08 5.63 -10.06
N SER A 305 12.11 6.37 -9.65
CA SER A 305 12.00 7.53 -8.74
C SER A 305 11.07 8.62 -9.25
N HIS A 306 10.92 8.76 -10.57
CA HIS A 306 10.04 9.75 -11.21
C HIS A 306 8.59 9.26 -11.39
N SER A 307 8.31 8.01 -11.01
CA SER A 307 6.99 7.40 -11.15
C SER A 307 6.19 7.47 -9.86
N ILE A 308 4.88 7.24 -9.95
CA ILE A 308 4.02 7.11 -8.76
C ILE A 308 4.47 5.96 -7.84
N LEU A 309 5.04 4.89 -8.41
CA LEU A 309 5.60 3.78 -7.65
C LEU A 309 6.78 4.24 -6.78
N GLY A 310 7.68 5.06 -7.34
CA GLY A 310 8.80 5.63 -6.57
C GLY A 310 8.34 6.53 -5.44
N ASN A 311 7.36 7.40 -5.71
CA ASN A 311 6.75 8.25 -4.70
C ASN A 311 6.09 7.44 -3.59
N LEU A 312 5.33 6.38 -3.93
CA LEU A 312 4.67 5.51 -2.96
C LEU A 312 5.67 4.77 -2.08
N VAL A 313 6.67 4.13 -2.69
CA VAL A 313 7.68 3.32 -2.00
C VAL A 313 8.56 4.17 -1.09
N ASN A 314 8.83 5.42 -1.48
CA ASN A 314 9.62 6.35 -0.67
C ASN A 314 8.77 7.17 0.32
N GLY A 315 7.44 6.96 0.36
CA GLY A 315 6.53 7.72 1.24
C GLY A 315 6.34 9.19 0.83
N ASN A 316 6.80 9.58 -0.36
CA ASN A 316 6.77 10.94 -0.89
C ASN A 316 5.62 11.09 -1.89
N ILE A 317 4.38 10.82 -1.47
CA ILE A 317 3.22 11.07 -2.32
C ILE A 317 3.13 12.60 -2.48
N PRO A 318 3.20 13.13 -3.71
CA PRO A 318 3.13 14.57 -3.91
C PRO A 318 1.84 15.10 -3.30
N GLU A 319 1.94 16.23 -2.59
CA GLU A 319 0.74 16.93 -2.16
C GLU A 319 -0.05 17.34 -3.41
N ARG A 320 -1.38 17.38 -3.25
CA ARG A 320 -2.31 17.77 -4.30
C ARG A 320 -1.77 19.02 -5.01
N GLU A 321 -1.48 18.90 -6.31
CA GLU A 321 -1.17 20.08 -7.10
C GLU A 321 -2.32 21.06 -6.88
N SER A 322 -1.99 22.34 -6.63
CA SER A 322 -2.96 23.42 -6.54
C SER A 322 -3.55 23.70 -7.92
N VAL A 323 -4.18 22.69 -8.52
CA VAL A 323 -5.16 22.86 -9.57
C VAL A 323 -6.18 23.81 -8.99
N THR A 324 -6.25 25.00 -9.57
CA THR A 324 -7.30 25.99 -9.35
C THR A 324 -8.62 25.26 -9.11
N ASN A 325 -9.32 25.62 -8.03
CA ASN A 325 -10.55 25.01 -7.48
C ASN A 325 -11.74 24.82 -8.46
N GLU A 326 -11.54 24.91 -9.77
CA GLU A 326 -12.52 24.52 -10.77
C GLU A 326 -12.57 23.00 -10.87
N LEU A 327 -13.28 22.37 -9.92
CA LEU A 327 -13.85 21.05 -10.13
C LEU A 327 -14.75 21.14 -11.37
N HIS A 328 -14.25 20.71 -12.53
CA HIS A 328 -15.08 20.60 -13.71
C HIS A 328 -16.21 19.60 -13.40
N PRO A 329 -17.48 19.96 -13.65
CA PRO A 329 -18.60 19.06 -13.41
C PRO A 329 -18.41 17.77 -14.19
N LEU A 330 -18.56 16.64 -13.49
CA LEU A 330 -18.40 15.33 -14.08
C LEU A 330 -19.44 15.11 -15.18
N LEU A 331 -19.00 14.60 -16.32
CA LEU A 331 -19.87 13.99 -17.32
C LEU A 331 -20.40 12.66 -16.75
N GLU A 332 -21.69 12.64 -16.44
CA GLU A 332 -22.38 11.45 -15.97
C GLU A 332 -22.97 10.66 -17.16
N VAL A 333 -22.10 9.97 -17.91
CA VAL A 333 -22.51 9.14 -19.06
C VAL A 333 -23.21 7.84 -18.64
N LEU A 334 -22.97 7.40 -17.42
CA LEU A 334 -23.70 6.34 -16.75
C LEU A 334 -24.10 6.83 -15.35
N PRO A 335 -25.29 6.48 -14.83
CA PRO A 335 -25.76 6.94 -13.53
C PRO A 335 -24.76 6.68 -12.40
N MET A 336 -24.63 7.57 -11.43
CA MET A 336 -23.72 7.38 -10.30
C MET A 336 -24.41 7.68 -8.97
N ASN A 337 -23.99 6.98 -7.91
CA ASN A 337 -24.26 7.44 -6.55
C ASN A 337 -23.17 8.44 -6.10
N GLU A 338 -23.34 9.00 -4.92
CA GLU A 338 -22.46 10.07 -4.43
C GLU A 338 -21.04 9.55 -4.15
N GLU A 339 -20.90 8.34 -3.62
CA GLU A 339 -19.61 7.72 -3.35
C GLU A 339 -18.81 7.48 -4.63
N GLN A 340 -19.48 7.07 -5.72
CA GLN A 340 -18.86 6.91 -7.03
C GLN A 340 -18.45 8.26 -7.65
N ARG A 341 -19.28 9.31 -7.51
CA ARG A 341 -18.91 10.67 -7.95
C ARG A 341 -17.68 11.17 -7.21
N GLN A 342 -17.63 11.01 -5.89
CA GLN A 342 -16.47 11.38 -5.08
C GLN A 342 -15.22 10.59 -5.48
N ALA A 343 -15.35 9.29 -5.72
CA ALA A 343 -14.26 8.44 -6.15
C ALA A 343 -13.67 8.91 -7.50
N ILE A 344 -14.51 9.31 -8.45
CA ILE A 344 -14.07 9.81 -9.76
C ILE A 344 -13.43 11.20 -9.63
N ASN A 345 -14.05 12.12 -8.87
CA ASN A 345 -13.48 13.43 -8.61
C ASN A 345 -12.08 13.32 -8.01
N ARG A 346 -11.91 12.52 -6.96
CA ARG A 346 -10.60 12.27 -6.35
C ARG A 346 -9.62 11.63 -7.33
N SER A 347 -10.06 10.68 -8.15
CA SER A 347 -9.19 10.06 -9.17
C SER A 347 -8.71 11.03 -10.24
N LEU A 348 -9.45 12.13 -10.49
CA LEU A 348 -9.07 13.14 -11.46
C LEU A 348 -8.19 14.25 -10.86
N THR A 349 -8.24 14.46 -9.54
CA THR A 349 -7.53 15.57 -8.87
C THR A 349 -6.34 15.12 -8.02
N GLU A 350 -6.38 13.92 -7.47
CA GLU A 350 -5.35 13.40 -6.58
C GLU A 350 -4.32 12.56 -7.35
N PRO A 351 -3.04 12.60 -6.95
CA PRO A 351 -1.97 11.85 -7.63
C PRO A 351 -2.11 10.33 -7.46
N LEU A 352 -2.75 9.87 -6.38
CA LEU A 352 -3.04 8.46 -6.12
C LEU A 352 -4.41 8.32 -5.46
N THR A 353 -5.29 7.53 -6.07
CA THR A 353 -6.60 7.18 -5.49
C THR A 353 -6.77 5.68 -5.47
N ILE A 354 -7.10 5.13 -4.30
CA ILE A 354 -7.45 3.72 -4.13
C ILE A 354 -8.95 3.61 -3.92
N ILE A 355 -9.63 2.87 -4.80
CA ILE A 355 -11.08 2.68 -4.74
C ILE A 355 -11.38 1.23 -4.40
N THR A 356 -12.03 1.01 -3.27
CA THR A 356 -12.50 -0.31 -2.84
C THR A 356 -13.98 -0.48 -3.16
N GLY A 357 -14.33 -1.51 -3.94
CA GLY A 357 -15.71 -1.79 -4.31
C GLY A 357 -16.08 -3.27 -4.11
N PRO A 358 -16.97 -3.61 -3.16
CA PRO A 358 -17.53 -4.95 -3.01
C PRO A 358 -18.14 -5.51 -4.31
N PRO A 359 -18.38 -6.83 -4.42
CA PRO A 359 -19.10 -7.42 -5.56
C PRO A 359 -20.44 -6.70 -5.79
N GLY A 360 -20.77 -6.39 -7.05
CA GLY A 360 -22.04 -5.72 -7.42
C GLY A 360 -22.06 -4.19 -7.33
N THR A 361 -21.05 -3.53 -6.79
CA THR A 361 -21.02 -2.05 -6.59
C THR A 361 -20.72 -1.22 -7.85
N GLY A 362 -20.79 -1.81 -9.04
CA GLY A 362 -20.62 -1.07 -10.29
C GLY A 362 -19.18 -0.62 -10.60
N LYS A 363 -18.13 -1.36 -10.17
CA LYS A 363 -16.72 -1.02 -10.46
C LYS A 363 -16.45 -0.65 -11.92
N SER A 364 -16.94 -1.45 -12.87
CA SER A 364 -16.76 -1.18 -14.31
C SER A 364 -17.46 0.11 -14.77
N GLN A 365 -18.53 0.54 -14.08
CA GLN A 365 -19.24 1.79 -14.36
C GLN A 365 -18.45 2.99 -13.84
N VAL A 366 -17.87 2.87 -12.63
CA VAL A 366 -16.92 3.87 -12.10
C VAL A 366 -15.74 4.06 -13.04
N VAL A 367 -15.13 2.96 -13.50
CA VAL A 367 -14.01 2.99 -14.46
C VAL A 367 -14.43 3.66 -15.77
N THR A 368 -15.61 3.33 -16.31
CA THR A 368 -16.10 3.94 -17.56
C THR A 368 -16.27 5.44 -17.41
N ASN A 369 -16.98 5.89 -16.37
CA ASN A 369 -17.18 7.32 -16.12
C ASN A 369 -15.85 8.04 -15.89
N LEU A 370 -14.89 7.43 -15.17
CA LEU A 370 -13.56 7.98 -14.97
C LEU A 370 -12.81 8.17 -16.28
N LEU A 371 -12.78 7.14 -17.15
CA LEU A 371 -12.07 7.19 -18.43
C LEU A 371 -12.65 8.27 -19.35
N ILE A 372 -13.98 8.38 -19.40
CA ILE A 372 -14.66 9.40 -20.20
C ILE A 372 -14.37 10.81 -19.67
N ASN A 373 -14.43 11.02 -18.35
CA ASN A 373 -14.11 12.32 -17.75
C ASN A 373 -12.64 12.70 -17.94
N ALA A 374 -11.72 11.74 -17.85
CA ALA A 374 -10.31 11.97 -18.12
C ALA A 374 -10.09 12.35 -19.59
N ALA A 375 -10.73 11.64 -20.52
CA ALA A 375 -10.67 11.95 -21.95
C ALA A 375 -11.27 13.34 -22.25
N TRP A 376 -12.39 13.69 -21.62
CA TRP A 376 -13.02 15.01 -21.71
C TRP A 376 -12.11 16.14 -21.23
N GLN A 377 -11.31 15.89 -20.20
CA GLN A 377 -10.27 16.81 -19.71
C GLN A 377 -8.99 16.79 -20.56
N GLY A 378 -8.98 16.08 -21.71
CA GLY A 378 -7.82 15.99 -22.59
C GLY A 378 -6.65 15.15 -22.03
N LYS A 379 -6.89 14.35 -20.98
CA LYS A 379 -5.84 13.52 -20.36
C LYS A 379 -5.59 12.27 -21.20
N LYS A 380 -4.32 11.86 -21.26
CA LYS A 380 -3.90 10.56 -21.83
C LYS A 380 -3.94 9.51 -20.73
N VAL A 381 -4.65 8.40 -20.95
CA VAL A 381 -4.86 7.37 -19.93
C VAL A 381 -4.38 6.02 -20.42
N LEU A 382 -3.58 5.33 -19.59
CA LEU A 382 -3.29 3.91 -19.73
C LEU A 382 -4.22 3.13 -18.79
N PHE A 383 -5.11 2.32 -19.35
CA PHE A 383 -5.95 1.41 -18.59
C PHE A 383 -5.38 -0.03 -18.66
N ALA A 384 -5.14 -0.64 -17.51
CA ALA A 384 -4.55 -1.97 -17.39
C ALA A 384 -5.29 -2.83 -16.36
N SER A 385 -5.26 -4.15 -16.55
CA SER A 385 -5.88 -5.15 -15.67
C SER A 385 -5.19 -6.50 -15.84
N LYS A 386 -5.09 -7.29 -14.76
CA LYS A 386 -4.61 -8.68 -14.80
C LYS A 386 -5.56 -9.61 -15.57
N ASN A 387 -6.84 -9.25 -15.68
CA ASN A 387 -7.85 -10.04 -16.36
C ASN A 387 -8.24 -9.38 -17.71
N ASN A 388 -7.94 -10.06 -18.82
CA ASN A 388 -8.32 -9.64 -20.17
C ASN A 388 -9.83 -9.38 -20.32
N LYS A 389 -10.68 -10.19 -19.67
CA LYS A 389 -12.14 -10.03 -19.71
C LYS A 389 -12.60 -8.71 -19.09
N ALA A 390 -11.89 -8.21 -18.07
CA ALA A 390 -12.19 -6.92 -17.48
C ALA A 390 -11.86 -5.76 -18.45
N VAL A 391 -10.80 -5.92 -19.25
CA VAL A 391 -10.45 -4.96 -20.31
C VAL A 391 -11.51 -4.98 -21.41
N ASP A 392 -11.93 -6.18 -21.87
CA ASP A 392 -12.97 -6.33 -22.91
C ASP A 392 -14.26 -5.60 -22.51
N VAL A 393 -14.73 -5.80 -21.28
CA VAL A 393 -15.99 -5.21 -20.78
C VAL A 393 -15.94 -3.68 -20.76
N VAL A 394 -14.81 -3.10 -20.33
CA VAL A 394 -14.65 -1.64 -20.27
C VAL A 394 -14.49 -1.06 -21.66
N GLU A 395 -13.70 -1.69 -22.53
CA GLU A 395 -13.51 -1.29 -23.93
C GLU A 395 -14.84 -1.20 -24.67
N ILE A 396 -15.64 -2.27 -24.63
CA ILE A 396 -16.96 -2.32 -25.29
C ILE A 396 -17.85 -1.20 -24.75
N ARG A 397 -17.91 -1.04 -23.43
CA ARG A 397 -18.77 -0.05 -22.80
C ARG A 397 -18.37 1.38 -23.16
N VAL A 398 -17.09 1.71 -23.09
CA VAL A 398 -16.58 3.05 -23.44
C VAL A 398 -16.80 3.33 -24.93
N ASN A 399 -16.45 2.40 -25.82
CA ASN A 399 -16.56 2.62 -27.26
C ASN A 399 -18.01 2.57 -27.76
N SER A 400 -18.95 2.01 -26.99
CA SER A 400 -20.38 2.05 -27.31
C SER A 400 -21.07 3.38 -27.03
N LEU A 401 -20.42 4.32 -26.32
CA LEU A 401 -20.99 5.62 -25.97
C LEU A 401 -20.99 6.62 -27.14
N GLY A 402 -20.24 6.34 -28.20
CA GLY A 402 -20.12 7.24 -29.34
C GLY A 402 -19.93 6.47 -30.64
N SER A 403 -20.02 7.20 -31.76
CA SER A 403 -19.78 6.65 -33.10
C SER A 403 -18.31 6.39 -33.40
N ARG A 404 -17.40 6.95 -32.58
CA ARG A 404 -15.94 6.80 -32.73
C ARG A 404 -15.35 6.21 -31.44
N PRO A 405 -14.34 5.33 -31.55
CA PRO A 405 -13.71 4.72 -30.39
C PRO A 405 -12.93 5.77 -29.59
N ILE A 406 -13.10 5.75 -28.27
CA ILE A 406 -12.36 6.59 -27.31
C ILE A 406 -11.17 5.82 -26.74
N LEU A 407 -11.34 4.50 -26.57
CA LEU A 407 -10.32 3.60 -26.05
C LEU A 407 -9.79 2.70 -27.15
N MET A 408 -8.47 2.59 -27.24
CA MET A 408 -7.77 1.69 -28.15
C MET A 408 -7.07 0.59 -27.36
N ARG A 409 -7.33 -0.66 -27.71
CA ARG A 409 -6.72 -1.81 -27.05
C ARG A 409 -5.44 -2.26 -27.74
N MET A 410 -4.41 -2.50 -26.94
CA MET A 410 -3.17 -3.15 -27.34
C MET A 410 -3.23 -4.65 -27.04
N GLY A 411 -2.71 -5.48 -27.94
CA GLY A 411 -2.61 -6.93 -27.75
C GLY A 411 -2.04 -7.63 -28.98
N SER A 412 -1.63 -8.89 -28.87
CA SER A 412 -1.16 -9.71 -29.98
C SER A 412 -2.30 -10.32 -30.80
N GLY A 413 -2.02 -10.74 -32.03
CA GLY A 413 -2.96 -11.46 -32.88
C GLY A 413 -4.14 -10.57 -33.34
N GLU A 414 -5.37 -11.03 -33.10
CA GLU A 414 -6.60 -10.34 -33.53
C GLU A 414 -6.71 -8.92 -32.96
N TYR A 415 -6.23 -8.69 -31.72
CA TYR A 415 -6.25 -7.37 -31.10
C TYR A 415 -5.35 -6.36 -31.83
N TYR A 416 -4.20 -6.80 -32.36
CA TYR A 416 -3.31 -5.93 -33.14
C TYR A 416 -3.96 -5.51 -34.46
N GLN A 417 -4.64 -6.44 -35.14
CA GLN A 417 -5.36 -6.13 -36.38
C GLN A 417 -6.46 -5.10 -36.15
N LYS A 418 -7.30 -5.30 -35.11
CA LYS A 418 -8.34 -4.33 -34.73
C LYS A 418 -7.78 -2.94 -34.42
N LEU A 419 -6.62 -2.89 -33.75
CA LEU A 419 -5.94 -1.63 -33.48
C LEU A 419 -5.50 -0.93 -34.77
N CYS A 420 -4.90 -1.67 -35.71
CA CYS A 420 -4.50 -1.13 -37.01
C CYS A 420 -5.71 -0.60 -37.78
N ASP A 421 -6.81 -1.35 -37.82
CA ASP A 421 -8.04 -0.94 -38.50
C ASP A 421 -8.62 0.35 -37.89
N HIS A 422 -8.63 0.45 -36.56
CA HIS A 422 -9.05 1.67 -35.86
C HIS A 422 -8.17 2.88 -36.19
N ILE A 423 -6.84 2.72 -36.17
CA ILE A 423 -5.92 3.82 -36.49
C ILE A 423 -6.10 4.27 -37.95
N GLN A 424 -6.24 3.33 -38.89
CA GLN A 424 -6.50 3.65 -40.29
C GLN A 424 -7.84 4.36 -40.48
N GLY A 425 -8.89 3.93 -39.76
CA GLY A 425 -10.18 4.61 -39.74
C GLY A 425 -10.06 6.06 -39.24
N LEU A 426 -9.33 6.29 -38.15
CA LEU A 426 -9.11 7.64 -37.61
C LEU A 426 -8.32 8.53 -38.56
N LEU A 427 -7.27 8.00 -39.22
CA LEU A 427 -6.43 8.76 -40.15
C LEU A 427 -7.13 9.08 -41.47
N SER A 428 -8.11 8.27 -41.88
CA SER A 428 -8.88 8.48 -43.11
C SER A 428 -10.11 9.38 -42.92
N THR A 429 -10.49 9.65 -41.68
CA THR A 429 -11.67 10.46 -41.37
C THR A 429 -11.32 11.95 -41.37
N THR A 430 -12.04 12.73 -42.18
CA THR A 430 -12.09 14.20 -42.05
C THR A 430 -13.35 14.60 -41.28
N SER A 431 -13.26 15.69 -40.51
CA SER A 431 -14.43 16.31 -39.90
C SER A 431 -15.17 17.14 -40.94
N ASP A 432 -16.39 16.72 -41.27
CA ASP A 432 -17.24 17.48 -42.20
C ASP A 432 -17.88 18.67 -41.46
N THR A 433 -18.21 19.74 -42.19
CA THR A 433 -18.78 20.97 -41.60
C THR A 433 -20.04 20.74 -40.76
N GLU A 434 -20.85 19.73 -41.12
CA GLU A 434 -22.06 19.35 -40.37
C GLU A 434 -21.72 18.79 -38.98
N GLN A 435 -20.68 17.95 -38.87
CA GLN A 435 -20.24 17.37 -37.59
C GLN A 435 -19.71 18.44 -36.63
N ILE A 436 -19.04 19.46 -37.17
CA ILE A 436 -18.53 20.58 -36.38
C ILE A 436 -19.71 21.39 -35.83
N GLN A 437 -20.71 21.70 -36.66
CA GLN A 437 -21.91 22.43 -36.24
C GLN A 437 -22.72 21.65 -35.19
N GLU A 438 -22.86 20.33 -35.36
CA GLU A 438 -23.53 19.46 -34.40
C GLU A 438 -22.79 19.45 -33.05
N TYR A 439 -21.46 19.36 -33.08
CA TYR A 439 -20.62 19.44 -31.88
C TYR A 439 -20.79 20.78 -31.16
N GLU A 440 -20.69 21.91 -31.87
CA GLU A 440 -20.84 23.25 -31.28
C GLU A 440 -22.22 23.45 -30.64
N SER A 441 -23.29 23.04 -31.33
CA SER A 441 -24.65 23.08 -30.81
C SER A 441 -24.82 22.23 -29.54
N THR A 442 -24.26 21.02 -29.54
CA THR A 442 -24.35 20.11 -28.39
C THR A 442 -23.51 20.62 -27.22
N LEU A 443 -22.33 21.18 -27.49
CA LEU A 443 -21.48 21.79 -26.49
C LEU A 443 -22.16 22.99 -25.81
N ALA A 444 -22.86 23.84 -26.58
CA ALA A 444 -23.61 24.97 -26.05
C ALA A 444 -24.74 24.51 -25.10
N LYS A 445 -25.48 23.46 -25.48
CA LYS A 445 -26.52 22.86 -24.61
C LYS A 445 -25.91 22.30 -23.32
N TYR A 446 -24.79 21.59 -23.43
CA TYR A 446 -24.07 21.07 -22.26
C TYR A 446 -23.62 22.19 -21.33
N GLN A 447 -23.06 23.28 -21.86
CA GLN A 447 -22.62 24.44 -21.08
C GLN A 447 -23.79 25.10 -20.33
N ASP A 448 -24.97 25.22 -20.95
CA ASP A 448 -26.16 25.77 -20.30
C ASP A 448 -26.66 24.85 -19.17
N SER A 449 -26.74 23.54 -19.40
CA SER A 449 -27.13 22.57 -18.37
C SER A 449 -26.12 22.52 -17.22
N LYS A 450 -24.82 22.62 -17.53
CA LYS A 450 -23.75 22.72 -16.53
C LYS A 450 -23.94 23.95 -15.64
N ARG A 451 -24.16 25.13 -16.22
CA ARG A 451 -24.40 26.37 -15.47
C ARG A 451 -25.61 26.24 -14.54
N LYS A 452 -26.73 25.71 -15.02
CA LYS A 452 -27.93 25.47 -14.21
C LYS A 452 -27.67 24.50 -13.05
N MET A 453 -26.86 23.46 -13.28
CA MET A 453 -26.47 22.51 -12.23
C MET A 453 -25.59 23.17 -11.17
N GLU A 454 -24.66 24.03 -11.57
CA GLU A 454 -23.81 24.81 -10.65
C GLU A 454 -24.65 25.79 -9.81
N GLU A 455 -25.63 26.47 -10.42
CA GLU A 455 -26.58 27.33 -9.72
C GLU A 455 -27.36 26.55 -8.64
N ILE A 456 -27.90 25.38 -8.99
CA ILE A 456 -28.65 24.52 -8.04
C ILE A 456 -27.76 23.98 -6.92
N ASN A 457 -26.54 23.53 -7.23
CA ASN A 457 -25.63 23.04 -6.19
C ASN A 457 -25.23 24.19 -5.24
N SER A 458 -25.03 25.41 -5.76
CA SER A 458 -24.77 26.58 -4.91
C SER A 458 -25.96 26.93 -4.01
N GLU A 459 -27.20 26.82 -4.52
CA GLU A 459 -28.41 26.95 -3.69
C GLU A 459 -28.43 25.89 -2.58
N PHE A 460 -28.13 24.63 -2.91
CA PHE A 460 -28.08 23.54 -1.95
C PHE A 460 -27.05 23.76 -0.84
N ASP A 461 -25.83 24.16 -1.20
CA ASP A 461 -24.73 24.43 -0.26
C ASP A 461 -25.07 25.58 0.68
N ARG A 462 -25.71 26.65 0.19
CA ARG A 462 -26.18 27.77 1.02
C ARG A 462 -27.16 27.30 2.09
N VAL A 463 -28.10 26.41 1.76
CA VAL A 463 -29.05 25.88 2.74
C VAL A 463 -28.34 25.04 3.80
N ILE A 464 -27.33 24.25 3.42
CA ILE A 464 -26.49 23.50 4.38
C ILE A 464 -25.75 24.46 5.31
N GLU A 465 -25.15 25.52 4.78
CA GLU A 465 -24.45 26.52 5.59
C GLU A 465 -25.39 27.23 6.57
N MET A 466 -26.59 27.60 6.14
CA MET A 466 -27.62 28.17 7.01
C MET A 466 -28.01 27.20 8.12
N ARG A 467 -28.22 25.91 7.79
CA ARG A 467 -28.52 24.88 8.79
C ARG A 467 -27.40 24.74 9.82
N ASN A 468 -26.16 24.59 9.35
CA ASN A 468 -24.99 24.48 10.23
C ASN A 468 -24.81 25.72 11.12
N LYS A 469 -25.14 26.91 10.60
CA LYS A 469 -25.13 28.17 11.37
C LYS A 469 -26.20 28.15 12.46
N VAL A 470 -27.42 27.72 12.13
CA VAL A 470 -28.51 27.57 13.11
C VAL A 470 -28.11 26.58 14.20
N ASP A 471 -27.61 25.40 13.84
CA ASP A 471 -27.20 24.37 14.80
C ASP A 471 -26.12 24.90 15.78
N LYS A 472 -25.12 25.64 15.27
CA LYS A 472 -24.08 26.26 16.10
C LYS A 472 -24.64 27.34 17.03
N LEU A 473 -25.53 28.19 16.53
CA LEU A 473 -26.15 29.25 17.31
C LEU A 473 -27.08 28.68 18.38
N GLU A 474 -27.85 27.64 18.05
CA GLU A 474 -28.74 26.94 18.97
C GLU A 474 -27.99 26.42 20.19
N GLN A 475 -26.87 25.71 19.97
CA GLN A 475 -25.99 25.24 21.04
C GLN A 475 -25.47 26.38 21.91
N SER A 476 -25.17 27.54 21.31
CA SER A 476 -24.63 28.69 22.04
C SER A 476 -25.68 29.42 22.90
N VAL A 477 -26.97 29.25 22.61
CA VAL A 477 -28.07 29.94 23.30
C VAL A 477 -28.92 29.03 24.18
N GLU A 478 -28.66 27.72 24.20
CA GLU A 478 -29.44 26.74 24.98
C GLU A 478 -29.55 27.14 26.46
N HIS A 479 -28.41 27.33 27.12
CA HIS A 479 -28.37 27.79 28.52
C HIS A 479 -29.01 29.17 28.72
N LEU A 480 -28.87 30.06 27.74
CA LEU A 480 -29.46 31.41 27.81
C LEU A 480 -30.99 31.34 27.71
N ARG A 481 -31.54 30.44 26.89
CA ARG A 481 -32.99 30.26 26.77
C ARG A 481 -33.61 29.70 28.05
N ASP A 482 -32.90 28.79 28.73
CA ASP A 482 -33.32 28.28 30.04
C ASP A 482 -33.29 29.37 31.12
N GLU A 483 -32.25 30.21 31.11
CA GLU A 483 -32.09 31.30 32.08
C GLU A 483 -33.10 32.44 31.87
N PHE A 484 -33.33 32.85 30.62
CA PHE A 484 -34.29 33.91 30.28
C PHE A 484 -35.75 33.42 30.36
N GLY A 485 -35.99 32.11 30.28
CA GLY A 485 -37.32 31.53 30.27
C GLY A 485 -38.10 31.78 28.97
N PRO A 486 -39.29 31.16 28.83
CA PRO A 486 -40.04 31.15 27.58
C PRO A 486 -40.59 32.51 27.18
N ASP A 487 -41.04 33.34 28.14
CA ASP A 487 -41.71 34.60 27.87
C ASP A 487 -40.76 35.65 27.28
N ILE A 488 -39.57 35.81 27.87
CA ILE A 488 -38.59 36.79 27.41
C ILE A 488 -37.96 36.31 26.10
N THR A 489 -37.67 35.03 25.97
CA THR A 489 -37.16 34.43 24.72
C THR A 489 -38.15 34.66 23.57
N GLN A 490 -39.45 34.46 23.80
CA GLN A 490 -40.49 34.72 22.81
C GLN A 490 -40.62 36.21 22.49
N HIS A 491 -40.44 37.09 23.48
CA HIS A 491 -40.43 38.53 23.27
C HIS A 491 -39.26 38.97 22.37
N ILE A 492 -38.06 38.44 22.58
CA ILE A 492 -36.88 38.68 21.74
C ILE A 492 -37.15 38.21 20.31
N ARG A 493 -37.65 36.97 20.13
CA ARG A 493 -38.03 36.42 18.82
C ARG A 493 -39.02 37.29 18.06
N SER A 494 -39.98 37.91 18.77
CA SER A 494 -41.00 38.76 18.14
C SER A 494 -40.50 40.16 17.79
N ASN A 495 -39.30 40.55 18.25
CA ASN A 495 -38.75 41.90 18.13
C ASN A 495 -37.31 41.91 17.61
N LEU A 496 -36.95 41.04 16.67
CA LEU A 496 -35.57 40.92 16.14
C LEU A 496 -34.99 42.24 15.58
N ASN A 497 -35.85 43.12 15.06
CA ASN A 497 -35.43 44.41 14.50
C ASN A 497 -35.24 45.52 15.56
N LYS A 498 -35.49 45.23 16.84
CA LYS A 498 -35.46 46.24 17.91
C LYS A 498 -34.03 46.46 18.39
N ASN A 499 -33.58 47.72 18.38
CA ASN A 499 -32.24 48.06 18.85
C ASN A 499 -32.25 48.43 20.35
N TRP A 500 -32.16 47.41 21.22
CA TRP A 500 -32.10 47.66 22.66
C TRP A 500 -30.86 48.46 23.08
N ARG A 501 -29.70 48.29 22.42
CA ARG A 501 -28.49 49.10 22.70
C ARG A 501 -28.74 50.59 22.55
N GLU A 502 -29.45 50.98 21.49
CA GLU A 502 -29.81 52.38 21.25
C GLU A 502 -30.74 52.92 22.35
N GLN A 503 -31.71 52.11 22.81
CA GLN A 503 -32.62 52.49 23.89
C GLN A 503 -31.89 52.79 25.21
N PHE A 504 -30.86 52.02 25.54
CA PHE A 504 -30.06 52.26 26.76
C PHE A 504 -28.94 53.31 26.57
N SER A 505 -28.66 53.77 25.35
CA SER A 505 -27.58 54.74 25.06
C SER A 505 -27.76 56.08 25.80
N THR A 506 -29.00 56.52 25.98
CA THR A 506 -29.35 57.75 26.71
C THR A 506 -29.07 57.61 28.20
N PHE A 507 -29.28 56.41 28.76
CA PHE A 507 -28.93 56.06 30.14
C PHE A 507 -27.41 56.07 30.36
N TYR A 508 -26.63 55.40 29.49
CA TYR A 508 -25.17 55.44 29.57
C TYR A 508 -24.61 56.86 29.48
N LYS A 509 -25.17 57.70 28.59
CA LYS A 509 -24.81 59.13 28.48
C LYS A 509 -25.14 59.89 29.77
N ALA A 510 -26.34 59.71 30.32
CA ALA A 510 -26.75 60.36 31.57
C ALA A 510 -25.91 59.92 32.78
N LEU A 511 -25.52 58.64 32.83
CA LEU A 511 -24.68 58.07 33.89
C LEU A 511 -23.25 58.65 33.86
N SER A 512 -22.63 58.70 32.68
CA SER A 512 -21.28 59.28 32.51
C SER A 512 -21.20 60.77 32.89
N GLN A 513 -22.29 61.52 32.71
CA GLN A 513 -22.40 62.93 33.10
C GLN A 513 -22.52 63.13 34.62
N ASN A 514 -22.85 62.09 35.37
CA ASN A 514 -22.95 62.09 36.84
C ASN A 514 -21.68 61.59 37.55
N ASP A 515 -20.61 61.31 36.81
CA ASP A 515 -19.30 60.95 37.35
C ASP A 515 -18.34 62.16 37.37
N LYS A 516 -17.99 62.62 38.58
CA LYS A 516 -17.10 63.76 38.82
C LYS A 516 -15.68 63.54 38.25
N SER A 517 -15.21 62.29 38.24
CA SER A 517 -13.88 61.93 37.73
C SER A 517 -13.80 62.06 36.21
N LYS A 518 -14.93 61.90 35.51
CA LYS A 518 -15.04 61.98 34.04
C LYS A 518 -15.46 63.36 33.51
N GLN A 519 -15.62 64.37 34.38
CA GLN A 519 -15.97 65.74 33.98
C GLN A 519 -14.73 66.61 33.66
N SER A 520 -14.93 67.61 32.79
CA SER A 520 -13.97 68.67 32.51
C SER A 520 -13.70 69.56 33.75
N LEU A 521 -12.58 70.31 33.74
CA LEU A 521 -12.14 71.16 34.87
C LEU A 521 -13.25 72.11 35.38
N PHE A 522 -14.00 72.77 34.49
CA PHE A 522 -15.13 73.63 34.85
C PHE A 522 -16.34 72.84 35.41
N GLY A 523 -16.56 71.62 34.92
CA GLY A 523 -17.62 70.73 35.43
C GLY A 523 -17.34 70.22 36.84
N ARG A 524 -16.06 70.04 37.21
CA ARG A 524 -15.66 69.70 38.58
C ARG A 524 -15.81 70.86 39.56
N LEU A 525 -15.59 72.10 39.11
CA LEU A 525 -15.70 73.33 39.90
C LEU A 525 -17.16 73.65 40.26
N LEU A 526 -18.09 73.47 39.32
CA LEU A 526 -19.53 73.76 39.49
C LEU A 526 -20.34 72.56 40.02
N TRP A 527 -19.67 71.47 40.39
CA TRP A 527 -20.30 70.23 40.85
C TRP A 527 -21.35 70.40 41.97
N PRO A 528 -21.11 71.20 43.03
CA PRO A 528 -22.08 71.37 44.11
C PRO A 528 -23.42 71.98 43.65
N PHE A 529 -23.40 72.81 42.61
CA PHE A 529 -24.58 73.50 42.09
C PHE A 529 -25.34 72.68 41.04
N ILE A 530 -24.65 71.78 40.33
CA ILE A 530 -25.21 71.05 39.18
C ILE A 530 -25.62 69.62 39.54
N ARG A 531 -25.07 69.04 40.63
CA ARG A 531 -25.31 67.65 41.07
C ARG A 531 -26.80 67.32 41.16
N LYS A 532 -27.60 68.12 41.88
CA LYS A 532 -29.02 67.84 42.12
C LYS A 532 -29.85 67.78 40.82
N SER A 533 -29.57 68.67 39.87
CA SER A 533 -30.25 68.71 38.56
C SER A 533 -29.84 67.54 37.66
N ARG A 534 -28.55 67.16 37.65
CA ARG A 534 -28.07 66.00 36.86
C ARG A 534 -28.53 64.66 37.40
N PHE A 535 -28.64 64.52 38.73
CA PHE A 535 -29.22 63.33 39.35
C PHE A 535 -30.72 63.21 39.05
N ALA A 536 -31.49 64.31 39.12
CA ALA A 536 -32.90 64.30 38.71
C ALA A 536 -33.09 63.93 37.23
N LYS A 537 -32.17 64.37 36.35
CA LYS A 537 -32.17 63.96 34.95
C LYS A 537 -31.84 62.46 34.78
N LEU A 538 -30.91 61.93 35.56
CA LEU A 538 -30.58 60.50 35.55
C LEU A 538 -31.76 59.64 36.02
N GLU A 539 -32.47 60.04 37.10
CA GLU A 539 -33.67 59.35 37.58
C GLU A 539 -34.80 59.37 36.54
N ASN A 540 -35.02 60.50 35.87
CA ASN A 540 -36.00 60.57 34.77
C ASN A 540 -35.65 59.65 33.60
N VAL A 541 -34.37 59.60 33.20
CA VAL A 541 -33.91 58.69 32.14
C VAL A 541 -34.02 57.23 32.60
N PHE A 542 -33.71 56.94 33.85
CA PHE A 542 -33.88 55.61 34.44
C PHE A 542 -35.34 55.13 34.37
N HIS A 543 -36.30 55.97 34.75
CA HIS A 543 -37.72 55.64 34.63
C HIS A 543 -38.14 55.35 33.18
N SER A 544 -37.55 56.05 32.20
CA SER A 544 -37.85 55.82 30.79
C SER A 544 -37.33 54.48 30.25
N ILE A 545 -36.25 53.92 30.82
CA ILE A 545 -35.66 52.64 30.38
C ILE A 545 -36.19 51.43 31.17
N GLN A 546 -36.99 51.65 32.22
CA GLN A 546 -37.45 50.60 33.14
C GLN A 546 -38.24 49.49 32.43
N LYS A 547 -39.05 49.87 31.44
CA LYS A 547 -39.73 48.92 30.54
C LYS A 547 -38.72 48.09 29.74
N GLY A 548 -37.69 48.73 29.17
CA GLY A 548 -36.63 48.04 28.44
C GLY A 548 -35.86 47.03 29.30
N LEU A 549 -35.65 47.32 30.60
CA LEU A 549 -35.01 46.39 31.54
C LEU A 549 -35.80 45.08 31.68
N SER A 550 -37.13 45.17 31.84
CA SER A 550 -37.98 43.98 31.93
C SER A 550 -38.01 43.16 30.63
N GLU A 551 -37.91 43.82 29.48
CA GLU A 551 -37.89 43.16 28.17
C GLU A 551 -36.60 42.35 27.92
N ILE A 552 -35.50 42.66 28.63
CA ILE A 552 -34.23 41.92 28.58
C ILE A 552 -34.00 41.04 29.82
N GLY A 553 -35.05 40.80 30.63
CA GLY A 553 -34.98 39.92 31.80
C GLY A 553 -34.27 40.48 33.02
N LEU A 554 -34.14 41.81 33.12
CA LEU A 554 -33.61 42.47 34.31
C LEU A 554 -34.74 43.05 35.17
N SER A 555 -34.67 42.79 36.48
CA SER A 555 -35.56 43.40 37.45
C SER A 555 -35.01 44.75 37.92
N SER A 556 -35.90 45.72 38.13
CA SER A 556 -35.58 47.05 38.62
C SER A 556 -36.17 47.25 40.01
N ASN A 557 -35.50 46.78 41.07
CA ASN A 557 -35.90 47.09 42.45
C ASN A 557 -35.03 48.23 42.97
N ILE A 558 -35.65 49.37 43.29
CA ILE A 558 -34.98 50.52 43.90
C ILE A 558 -35.51 50.71 45.32
N ASN A 559 -34.70 50.33 46.29
CA ASN A 559 -34.80 50.78 47.67
C ASN A 559 -33.38 51.03 48.19
N LEU A 560 -32.76 52.13 47.76
CA LEU A 560 -31.37 52.48 48.06
C LEU A 560 -31.27 53.92 48.58
N THR A 561 -30.33 54.14 49.51
CA THR A 561 -30.01 55.46 50.09
C THR A 561 -29.30 56.36 49.07
N GLU A 562 -29.39 57.69 49.20
CA GLU A 562 -28.82 58.65 48.23
C GLU A 562 -27.31 58.45 47.98
N ASP A 563 -26.55 57.99 48.98
CA ASP A 563 -25.10 57.80 48.89
C ASP A 563 -24.66 56.52 48.16
N THR A 564 -25.56 55.54 47.98
CA THR A 564 -25.25 54.23 47.33
C THR A 564 -25.82 54.12 45.90
N LYS A 565 -26.59 55.11 45.45
CA LYS A 565 -27.28 55.10 44.14
C LYS A 565 -26.34 55.10 42.92
N LEU A 566 -25.22 55.81 42.98
CA LEU A 566 -24.34 55.96 41.80
C LEU A 566 -23.60 54.65 41.47
N ASP A 567 -23.07 53.98 42.49
CA ASP A 567 -22.38 52.69 42.34
C ASP A 567 -23.36 51.62 41.84
N TYR A 568 -24.59 51.61 42.39
CA TYR A 568 -25.67 50.76 41.88
C TYR A 568 -25.98 50.99 40.40
N TYR A 569 -26.06 52.24 39.94
CA TYR A 569 -26.31 52.50 38.52
C TYR A 569 -25.16 52.06 37.61
N TYR A 570 -23.92 52.07 38.10
CA TYR A 570 -22.77 51.53 37.39
C TYR A 570 -22.81 50.00 37.30
N ASP A 571 -23.13 49.32 38.39
CA ASP A 571 -23.32 47.86 38.39
C ASP A 571 -24.48 47.45 37.48
N LEU A 572 -25.58 48.19 37.54
CA LEU A 572 -26.71 47.99 36.63
C LEU A 572 -26.32 48.23 35.17
N ALA A 573 -25.55 49.29 34.88
CA ALA A 573 -25.07 49.57 33.52
C ALA A 573 -24.22 48.42 32.96
N ASN A 574 -23.38 47.80 33.80
CA ASN A 574 -22.60 46.62 33.45
C ASN A 574 -23.51 45.40 33.21
N ASN A 575 -24.47 45.15 34.08
CA ASN A 575 -25.45 44.06 33.94
C ASN A 575 -26.32 44.22 32.69
N ILE A 576 -26.76 45.44 32.38
CA ILE A 576 -27.47 45.76 31.12
C ILE A 576 -26.58 45.40 29.93
N ASN A 577 -25.32 45.82 29.93
CA ASN A 577 -24.43 45.55 28.78
C ASN A 577 -24.17 44.04 28.62
N PHE A 578 -23.99 43.32 29.72
CA PHE A 578 -23.85 41.86 29.70
C PHE A 578 -25.11 41.18 29.14
N ARG A 579 -26.28 41.54 29.65
CA ARG A 579 -27.58 41.02 29.16
C ARG A 579 -27.84 41.37 27.71
N LEU A 580 -27.46 42.56 27.24
CA LEU A 580 -27.60 42.94 25.84
C LEU A 580 -26.78 42.03 24.92
N CYS A 581 -25.56 41.66 25.31
CA CYS A 581 -24.75 40.71 24.54
C CYS A 581 -25.41 39.33 24.45
N GLU A 582 -26.12 38.89 25.50
CA GLU A 582 -26.86 37.62 25.51
C GLU A 582 -28.14 37.69 24.66
N VAL A 583 -28.88 38.79 24.75
CA VAL A 583 -30.04 39.08 23.90
C VAL A 583 -29.65 39.10 22.42
N GLU A 584 -28.50 39.69 22.08
CA GLU A 584 -27.97 39.68 20.72
C GLU A 584 -27.70 38.26 20.22
N LYS A 585 -27.10 37.38 21.01
CA LYS A 585 -26.90 35.97 20.63
C LYS A 585 -28.22 35.24 20.38
N ILE A 586 -29.22 35.44 21.25
CA ILE A 586 -30.57 34.87 21.08
C ILE A 586 -31.23 35.44 19.82
N SER A 587 -31.07 36.73 19.56
CA SER A 587 -31.57 37.39 18.35
C SER A 587 -30.92 36.85 17.08
N ASP A 588 -29.59 36.67 17.09
CA ASP A 588 -28.83 36.09 15.97
C ASP A 588 -29.29 34.66 15.66
N TYR A 589 -29.53 33.85 16.69
CA TYR A 589 -30.11 32.51 16.54
C TYR A 589 -31.47 32.56 15.86
N PHE A 590 -32.42 33.36 16.36
CA PHE A 590 -33.75 33.44 15.79
C PHE A 590 -33.76 34.04 14.38
N GLN A 591 -32.89 35.01 14.10
CA GLN A 591 -32.72 35.54 12.75
C GLN A 591 -32.22 34.46 11.79
N ALA A 592 -31.17 33.71 12.17
CA ALA A 592 -30.68 32.60 11.38
C ALA A 592 -31.74 31.51 11.16
N LEU A 593 -32.58 31.26 12.17
CA LEU A 593 -33.69 30.31 12.08
C LEU A 593 -34.78 30.78 11.10
N VAL A 594 -35.12 32.07 11.10
CA VAL A 594 -36.05 32.67 10.12
C VAL A 594 -35.47 32.56 8.72
N ASP A 595 -34.20 32.93 8.54
CA ASP A 595 -33.52 32.85 7.24
C ASP A 595 -33.59 31.41 6.69
N LEU A 596 -33.28 30.40 7.51
CA LEU A 596 -33.37 28.98 7.14
C LEU A 596 -34.81 28.54 6.82
N GLN A 597 -35.81 29.01 7.58
CA GLN A 597 -37.23 28.66 7.34
C GLN A 597 -37.78 29.29 6.06
N THR A 598 -37.26 30.45 5.66
CA THR A 598 -37.62 31.12 4.41
C THR A 598 -36.84 30.62 3.20
N ALA A 599 -35.73 29.92 3.42
CA ALA A 599 -34.95 29.31 2.36
C ALA A 599 -35.74 28.20 1.65
N GLU A 600 -35.38 27.95 0.39
CA GLU A 600 -36.00 26.88 -0.37
C GLU A 600 -35.71 25.51 0.26
N SER A 601 -36.72 24.64 0.31
CA SER A 601 -36.56 23.32 0.93
C SER A 601 -35.64 22.43 0.10
N PHE A 602 -34.90 21.55 0.79
CA PHE A 602 -34.07 20.53 0.13
C PHE A 602 -34.85 19.67 -0.87
N GLU A 603 -36.13 19.41 -0.62
CA GLU A 603 -37.00 18.66 -1.52
C GLU A 603 -37.21 19.40 -2.85
N SER A 604 -37.48 20.71 -2.80
CA SER A 604 -37.66 21.55 -4.00
C SER A 604 -36.38 21.64 -4.81
N ILE A 605 -35.24 21.88 -4.14
CA ILE A 605 -33.91 21.93 -4.78
C ILE A 605 -33.58 20.59 -5.44
N ASN A 606 -33.82 19.46 -4.75
CA ASN A 606 -33.60 18.13 -5.32
C ASN A 606 -34.54 17.84 -6.51
N LYS A 607 -35.78 18.35 -6.48
CA LYS A 607 -36.71 18.24 -7.61
C LYS A 607 -36.21 19.00 -8.83
N LYS A 608 -35.71 20.23 -8.67
CA LYS A 608 -35.05 20.99 -9.74
C LYS A 608 -33.86 20.23 -10.31
N LYS A 609 -33.02 19.67 -9.43
CA LYS A 609 -31.86 18.85 -9.83
C LYS A 609 -32.27 17.66 -10.69
N ARG A 610 -33.32 16.93 -10.29
CA ARG A 610 -33.85 15.79 -11.04
C ARG A 610 -34.41 16.19 -12.41
N GLN A 611 -35.15 17.30 -12.49
CA GLN A 611 -35.69 17.84 -13.75
C GLN A 611 -34.63 18.27 -14.76
N LEU A 612 -33.38 18.46 -14.33
CA LEU A 612 -32.25 18.72 -15.23
C LEU A 612 -31.60 17.46 -15.79
N PHE A 613 -31.80 16.31 -15.13
CA PHE A 613 -31.32 15.01 -15.59
C PHE A 613 -32.34 14.27 -16.46
N ASP A 614 -33.64 14.51 -16.23
CA ASP A 614 -34.76 14.07 -17.07
C ASP A 614 -34.88 14.94 -18.32
#